data_AF-A0A2V9RQ98-F1
#
_entry.id   AF-A0A2V9RQ98-F1
#
_cell.length_a   1.000
_cell.length_b   1.000
_cell.length_c   1.000
_cell.angle_alpha   90.00
_cell.angle_beta   90.00
_cell.angle_gamma   90.00
#
_symmetry.space_group_name_H-M   'P 1'
#
loop_
_entity.id
_entity.type
_entity.pdbx_description
1 polymer ?
#
loop_
_entity_poly.entity_id
_entity_poly.type
_entity_poly.pdbx_seq_one_letter_code
_entity_poly.pdbx_strand_id
1 'polypeptide(L)' 'MAQNGFTVPVYSDFDRKISTLYGTFKFPETYILDKKGKVALKVIGPTDWASREMLAYLRRLIAENSF' A
#
# COMPACT_ATOMS: atom_id res chain seq x y z
N MET A 1 -16.73 -10.50 10.37
CA MET A 1 -17.26 -10.87 9.03
C MET A 1 -16.08 -11.07 8.08
N ALA A 2 -15.74 -12.31 7.71
CA ALA A 2 -14.90 -12.61 6.56
C ALA A 2 -15.72 -13.53 5.66
N GLN A 3 -16.61 -12.95 4.85
CA GLN A 3 -17.50 -13.73 3.98
C GLN A 3 -16.77 -14.30 2.74
N ASN A 4 -15.48 -13.95 2.52
CA ASN A 4 -14.78 -14.22 1.27
C ASN A 4 -13.43 -14.98 1.44
N GLY A 5 -13.14 -15.54 2.61
CA GLY A 5 -11.94 -16.38 2.83
C GLY A 5 -10.58 -15.67 2.80
N PHE A 6 -10.53 -14.35 2.63
CA PHE A 6 -9.27 -13.59 2.59
C PHE A 6 -8.64 -13.46 3.98
N THR A 7 -7.34 -13.76 4.07
CA THR A 7 -6.52 -13.59 5.27
C THR A 7 -5.50 -12.48 5.04
N VAL A 8 -5.91 -11.24 5.29
CA VAL A 8 -5.02 -10.07 5.30
C VAL A 8 -5.14 -9.37 6.65
N PRO A 9 -4.07 -8.73 7.16
CA PRO A 9 -4.19 -7.92 8.35
C PRO A 9 -5.14 -6.76 8.08
N VAL A 10 -6.16 -6.61 8.93
CA VAL A 10 -7.12 -5.51 8.88
C VAL A 10 -7.01 -4.72 10.15
N TYR A 11 -6.80 -3.41 10.01
CA TYR A 11 -6.75 -2.45 11.11
C TYR A 11 -7.92 -1.47 10.97
N SER A 12 -8.54 -1.09 12.09
CA SER A 12 -9.65 -0.15 12.11
C SER A 12 -9.17 1.27 12.42
N ASP A 13 -9.55 2.23 11.58
CA ASP A 13 -9.29 3.67 11.74
C ASP A 13 -10.62 4.41 11.89
N PHE A 14 -11.35 4.14 12.98
CA PHE A 14 -12.73 4.63 13.17
C PHE A 14 -12.83 6.15 13.21
N ASP A 15 -11.80 6.83 13.71
CA ASP A 15 -11.71 8.30 13.79
C ASP A 15 -11.00 8.94 12.59
N ARG A 16 -10.64 8.14 11.58
CA ARG A 16 -10.00 8.58 10.33
C ARG A 16 -8.66 9.30 10.54
N LYS A 17 -8.00 9.11 11.68
CA LYS A 17 -6.73 9.79 11.99
C LYS A 17 -5.65 9.37 11.01
N ILE A 18 -5.54 8.08 10.71
CA ILE A 18 -4.50 7.55 9.84
C ILE A 18 -4.77 7.97 8.39
N SER A 19 -6.00 7.79 7.89
CA SER A 19 -6.34 8.20 6.52
C SER A 19 -6.14 9.69 6.30
N THR A 20 -6.43 10.52 7.30
CA THR A 20 -6.21 11.98 7.23
C THR A 20 -4.72 12.31 7.20
N LEU A 21 -3.91 11.68 8.07
CA LEU A 21 -2.47 11.91 8.14
C LEU A 21 -1.77 11.56 6.81
N TYR A 22 -2.22 10.52 6.13
CA TYR A 22 -1.70 10.11 4.82
C TYR A 22 -2.28 10.93 3.66
N GLY A 23 -3.22 11.85 3.92
CA GLY A 23 -3.88 12.66 2.89
C GLY A 23 -4.72 11.83 1.94
N THR A 24 -5.39 10.79 2.43
CA THR A 24 -6.32 9.97 1.65
C THR A 24 -7.65 10.71 1.48
N PHE A 25 -8.07 10.89 0.22
CA PHE A 25 -9.30 11.61 -0.12
C PHE A 25 -10.18 10.87 -1.13
N LYS A 26 -9.65 9.83 -1.78
CA LYS A 26 -10.38 8.89 -2.65
C LYS A 26 -10.09 7.45 -2.20
N PHE A 27 -10.99 6.53 -2.53
CA PHE A 27 -10.81 5.11 -2.24
C PHE A 27 -10.93 4.25 -3.50
N PRO A 28 -10.20 3.12 -3.59
CA PRO A 28 -9.08 2.76 -2.70
C PRO A 28 -7.86 3.64 -2.95
N GLU A 29 -7.04 3.83 -1.91
CA GLU A 29 -5.71 4.42 -2.02
C GLU A 29 -4.71 3.48 -1.32
N THR A 30 -3.54 3.27 -1.91
CA THR A 30 -2.51 2.38 -1.37
C THR A 30 -1.15 3.06 -1.40
N TYR A 31 -0.41 2.93 -0.31
CA TYR A 31 0.92 3.50 -0.13
C TYR A 31 1.92 2.36 0.03
N ILE A 32 3.01 2.40 -0.73
CA ILE A 32 4.15 1.51 -0.56
C ILE A 32 5.26 2.31 0.09
N LEU A 33 5.77 1.80 1.21
CA LEU A 33 6.90 2.38 1.92
C LEU A 33 8.19 1.64 1.53
N ASP A 34 9.29 2.38 1.38
CA ASP A 34 10.63 1.81 1.25
C ASP A 34 11.14 1.27 2.59
N LYS A 35 12.34 0.65 2.57
CA LYS A 35 13.00 0.13 3.78
C LYS A 35 13.36 1.20 4.82
N LYS A 36 13.36 2.48 4.45
CA LYS A 36 13.61 3.63 5.34
C LYS A 36 12.30 4.23 5.88
N GLY A 37 11.16 3.62 5.56
CA GLY A 37 9.83 4.09 5.97
C GLY A 37 9.34 5.30 5.18
N LYS A 38 9.96 5.65 4.05
CA LYS A 38 9.51 6.75 3.19
C LYS A 38 8.52 6.23 2.16
N VAL A 39 7.54 7.06 1.78
CA VAL A 39 6.58 6.73 0.71
C VAL A 39 7.33 6.65 -0.62
N ALA A 40 7.40 5.45 -1.19
CA ALA A 40 8.03 5.19 -2.49
C ALA A 40 7.03 5.26 -3.64
N LEU A 41 5.77 4.87 -3.39
CA LEU A 41 4.68 4.93 -4.36
C LEU A 41 3.34 5.19 -3.67
N LYS A 42 2.51 6.04 -4.28
CA LYS A 42 1.09 6.19 -3.98
C LYS A 42 0.27 5.76 -5.19
N VAL A 43 -0.67 4.84 -5.00
CA VAL A 43 -1.63 4.39 -6.01
C VAL A 43 -3.03 4.86 -5.62
N ILE A 44 -3.74 5.49 -6.55
CA ILE A 44 -5.12 5.95 -6.38
C ILE A 44 -6.01 5.12 -7.32
N GLY A 45 -7.01 4.46 -6.77
CA GLY A 45 -7.93 3.59 -7.50
C GLY A 45 -7.47 2.14 -7.56
N PRO A 46 -8.29 1.26 -8.16
CA PRO A 46 -7.95 -0.14 -8.36
C PRO A 46 -6.74 -0.27 -9.29
N THR A 47 -5.87 -1.24 -9.03
CA THR A 47 -4.72 -1.56 -9.86
C THR A 47 -4.49 -3.08 -9.89
N ASP A 48 -3.84 -3.56 -10.96
CA ASP A 48 -3.36 -4.94 -11.03
C ASP A 48 -2.00 -5.06 -10.33
N TRP A 49 -2.05 -5.50 -9.07
CA TRP A 49 -0.87 -5.74 -8.25
C TRP A 49 0.01 -6.90 -8.74
N ALA A 50 -0.52 -7.77 -9.61
CA ALA A 50 0.19 -8.90 -10.20
C ALA A 50 0.76 -8.58 -11.60
N SER A 51 0.54 -7.37 -12.11
CA SER A 51 1.12 -6.92 -13.38
C SER A 51 2.64 -7.03 -13.37
N ARG A 52 3.23 -7.31 -14.54
CA ARG A 52 4.67 -7.48 -14.71
C ARG A 52 5.43 -6.22 -14.25
N GLU A 53 4.87 -5.06 -14.54
CA GLU A 53 5.41 -3.74 -14.22
C GLU A 53 5.42 -3.51 -12.70
N MET A 54 4.30 -3.80 -12.01
CA MET A 54 4.22 -3.66 -10.55
C MET A 54 5.18 -4.62 -9.85
N LEU A 55 5.23 -5.88 -10.28
CA LEU A 55 6.16 -6.86 -9.72
C LEU A 55 7.62 -6.47 -9.95
N ALA A 56 7.96 -5.90 -11.12
CA ALA A 56 9.31 -5.41 -11.40
C ALA A 56 9.68 -4.22 -10.50
N TYR A 57 8.76 -3.26 -10.31
CA TYR A 57 8.95 -2.12 -9.41
C TYR A 57 9.18 -2.58 -7.96
N LEU A 58 8.32 -3.46 -7.44
CA LEU A 58 8.43 -3.98 -6.08
C LEU A 58 9.74 -4.75 -5.87
N ARG A 59 10.17 -5.57 -6.84
CA ARG A 59 11.47 -6.27 -6.77
C ARG A 59 12.65 -5.31 -6.71
N ARG A 60 12.62 -4.22 -7.48
CA ARG A 60 13.65 -3.18 -7.41
C ARG A 60 13.67 -2.51 -6.04
N LEU A 61 12.50 -2.13 -5.52
CA LEU A 61 12.37 -1.51 -4.21
C LEU A 61 12.89 -2.42 -3.08
N ILE A 62 12.67 -3.73 -3.20
CA ILE A 62 13.21 -4.73 -2.26
C ILE A 62 14.73 -4.90 -2.43
N ALA A 63 15.27 -4.82 -3.64
CA ALA A 63 16.70 -4.96 -3.91
C ALA A 63 17.53 -3.73 -3.50
N GLU A 64 16.90 -2.57 -3.34
CA GLU A 64 17.59 -1.36 -2.88
C GLU A 64 18.20 -1.60 -1.49
N ASN A 65 19.53 -1.49 -1.41
CA ASN A 65 20.28 -1.56 -0.16
C ASN A 65 20.20 -0.20 0.52
N SER A 66 19.73 -0.19 1.75
CA SER A 66 19.91 0.94 2.65
C SER A 66 21.35 0.86 3.15
N PHE A 67 22.24 1.64 2.54
CA PHE A 67 23.58 1.91 3.09
C PHE A 67 23.47 2.69 4.40
#